data_AF-A0A2S8RXV8-F1
#
_entry.id   AF-A0A2S8RXV8-F1
#
_cell.length_a   1.000
_cell.length_b   1.000
_cell.length_c   1.000
_cell.angle_alpha   90.00
_cell.angle_beta   90.00
_cell.angle_gamma   90.00
#
_symmetry.space_group_name_H-M   'P 1'
#
loop_
_entity.id
_entity.type
_entity.pdbx_description
1 polymer ?
#
loop_
_entity_poly.entity_id
_entity_poly.type
_entity_poly.pdbx_seq_one_letter_code
_entity_poly.pdbx_strand_id
1 'polypeptide(L)'
;MSTIPTTPRPLIWQLIHDAVQPLGRETSNAEIKQILAQDYPDLNEGTVNCQIAICTVNRVGRIGYPENKKPRLANGRYDFLFATGRGKVVWYDPDKHGLWAIEETPDGLKVRRVDDDAEGVPTPLDGEASEPVDDGFGGGAFALESHLRDYLARNPPSTTAHGPLTLFVDADGRDGVEYQTDCGPADLLFLDRDGNFVVFELKLGRGPDAALGQVQRYMGWIEHHVAKGKTVSGVIVANSISDKLKYAGKVAPRVQLMEYKLAVSLAPVALQAASVGTAT
;
A
#
# COMPACT_ATOMS: atom_id res chain seq x y z
N MET A 1 3.40 -39.88 -35.34
CA MET A 1 2.78 -39.07 -34.28
C MET A 1 3.87 -38.19 -33.68
N SER A 2 4.03 -36.96 -34.19
CA SER A 2 5.02 -36.02 -33.65
C SER A 2 4.47 -35.40 -32.37
N THR A 3 5.05 -35.78 -31.24
CA THR A 3 4.85 -35.12 -29.96
C THR A 3 5.47 -33.73 -30.04
N ILE A 4 4.64 -32.69 -30.10
CA ILE A 4 5.09 -31.31 -29.94
C ILE A 4 5.63 -31.20 -28.51
N PRO A 5 6.90 -30.82 -28.29
CA PRO A 5 7.37 -30.53 -26.95
C PRO A 5 6.62 -29.29 -26.47
N THR A 6 5.75 -29.46 -25.48
CA THR A 6 5.11 -28.35 -24.78
C THR A 6 6.17 -27.66 -23.93
N THR A 7 6.79 -26.61 -24.46
CA THR A 7 7.71 -25.76 -23.67
C THR A 7 6.95 -25.28 -22.44
N PRO A 8 7.46 -25.51 -21.22
CA PRO A 8 6.80 -25.04 -20.01
C PRO A 8 6.69 -23.52 -20.05
N ARG A 9 5.52 -23.00 -19.64
CA ARG A 9 5.25 -21.55 -19.59
C ARG A 9 6.35 -20.86 -18.77
N PRO A 10 6.97 -19.78 -19.27
CA PRO A 10 7.96 -19.03 -18.50
C PRO A 10 7.38 -18.54 -17.17
N LEU A 11 8.25 -18.32 -16.18
CA LEU A 11 7.84 -17.77 -14.89
C LEU A 11 7.34 -16.33 -15.08
N ILE A 12 6.40 -15.90 -14.24
CA ILE A 12 5.74 -14.58 -14.41
C ILE A 12 6.75 -13.43 -14.36
N TRP A 13 7.81 -13.52 -13.54
CA TRP A 13 8.88 -12.50 -13.54
C TRP A 13 9.63 -12.42 -14.88
N GLN A 14 9.79 -13.54 -15.58
CA GLN A 14 10.41 -13.57 -16.92
C GLN A 14 9.50 -12.92 -17.94
N LEU A 15 8.19 -13.20 -17.86
CA LEU A 15 7.20 -12.54 -18.72
C LEU A 15 7.22 -11.02 -18.51
N ILE A 16 7.28 -10.55 -17.26
CA ILE A 16 7.39 -9.12 -16.94
C ILE A 16 8.71 -8.54 -17.49
N HIS A 17 9.81 -9.24 -17.26
CA HIS A 17 11.12 -8.85 -17.78
C HIS A 17 11.08 -8.65 -19.30
N ASP A 18 10.60 -9.65 -20.04
CA ASP A 18 10.55 -9.65 -21.51
C ASP A 18 9.53 -8.64 -22.06
N ALA A 19 8.47 -8.34 -21.31
CA ALA A 19 7.49 -7.32 -21.67
C ALA A 19 8.03 -5.89 -21.47
N VAL A 20 8.82 -5.65 -20.42
CA VAL A 20 9.28 -4.29 -20.05
C VAL A 20 10.59 -3.92 -20.74
N GLN A 21 11.53 -4.85 -20.86
CA GLN A 21 12.86 -4.61 -21.43
C GLN A 21 12.82 -3.89 -22.79
N PRO A 22 12.03 -4.34 -23.79
CA PRO A 22 12.02 -3.72 -25.12
C PRO A 22 11.32 -2.34 -25.16
N LEU A 23 10.58 -1.95 -24.11
CA LEU A 23 9.89 -0.65 -24.10
C LEU A 23 10.87 0.52 -23.99
N GLY A 24 11.97 0.34 -23.24
CA GLY A 24 13.02 1.35 -23.10
C GLY A 24 12.57 2.70 -22.50
N ARG A 25 11.38 2.74 -21.90
CA ARG A 25 10.75 3.95 -21.33
C ARG A 25 10.07 3.65 -20.00
N GLU A 26 9.64 4.71 -19.33
CA GLU A 26 8.70 4.58 -18.21
C GLU A 26 7.40 3.93 -18.67
N THR A 27 6.94 2.97 -17.87
CA THR A 27 5.74 2.20 -18.11
C THR A 27 4.97 1.99 -16.81
N SER A 28 3.65 1.96 -16.91
CA SER A 28 2.78 1.73 -15.76
C SER A 28 2.54 0.24 -15.51
N ASN A 29 2.26 -0.15 -14.27
CA ASN A 29 1.83 -1.50 -13.91
C ASN A 29 0.59 -1.92 -14.72
N ALA A 30 -0.33 -0.98 -15.00
CA ALA A 30 -1.51 -1.25 -15.83
C ALA A 30 -1.13 -1.62 -17.27
N GLU A 31 -0.17 -0.90 -17.86
CA GLU A 31 0.35 -1.18 -19.19
C GLU A 31 1.08 -2.53 -19.25
N ILE A 32 1.91 -2.86 -18.25
CA ILE A 32 2.55 -4.19 -18.16
C ILE A 32 1.50 -5.30 -18.17
N LYS A 33 0.46 -5.17 -17.35
CA LYS A 33 -0.64 -6.14 -17.33
C LYS A 33 -1.35 -6.23 -18.68
N GLN A 34 -1.57 -5.11 -19.35
CA GLN A 34 -2.22 -5.08 -20.65
C GLN A 34 -1.37 -5.77 -21.74
N ILE A 35 -0.05 -5.58 -21.73
CA ILE A 35 0.87 -6.29 -22.64
C ILE A 35 0.80 -7.78 -22.37
N LEU A 36 0.93 -8.19 -21.11
CA LEU A 36 0.90 -9.61 -20.73
C LEU A 36 -0.43 -10.28 -21.05
N ALA A 37 -1.55 -9.57 -20.93
CA ALA A 37 -2.88 -10.10 -21.22
C ALA A 37 -3.10 -10.40 -22.71
N GLN A 38 -2.30 -9.83 -23.62
CA GLN A 38 -2.39 -10.13 -25.06
C GLN A 38 -1.92 -11.54 -25.37
N ASP A 39 -0.80 -11.95 -24.78
CA ASP A 39 -0.18 -13.26 -25.01
C ASP A 39 -0.59 -14.30 -23.95
N TYR A 40 -0.99 -13.85 -22.77
CA TYR A 40 -1.32 -14.67 -21.61
C TYR A 40 -2.58 -14.15 -20.87
N PRO A 41 -3.76 -14.24 -21.49
CA PRO A 41 -5.02 -13.71 -20.94
C PRO A 41 -5.49 -14.40 -19.66
N ASP A 42 -4.93 -15.57 -19.33
CA ASP A 42 -5.25 -16.33 -18.12
C ASP A 42 -4.38 -15.96 -16.91
N LEU A 43 -3.44 -15.01 -17.04
CA LEU A 43 -2.63 -14.56 -15.92
C LEU A 43 -3.47 -13.82 -14.88
N ASN A 44 -3.26 -14.18 -13.61
CA ASN A 44 -3.86 -13.46 -12.50
C ASN A 44 -3.17 -12.10 -12.30
N GLU A 45 -3.92 -11.01 -12.45
CA GLU A 45 -3.41 -9.65 -12.29
C GLU A 45 -2.79 -9.38 -10.91
N GLY A 46 -3.35 -9.95 -9.84
CA GLY A 46 -2.80 -9.85 -8.48
C GLY A 46 -1.42 -10.51 -8.38
N THR A 47 -1.23 -11.65 -9.03
CA THR A 47 0.07 -12.33 -9.11
C THR A 47 1.07 -11.52 -9.94
N VAL A 48 0.64 -10.92 -11.06
CA VAL A 48 1.50 -10.02 -11.86
C VAL A 48 1.96 -8.83 -11.03
N ASN A 49 1.04 -8.18 -10.30
CA ASN A 49 1.38 -7.08 -9.39
C ASN A 49 2.38 -7.49 -8.31
N CYS A 50 2.21 -8.66 -7.69
CA CYS A 50 3.16 -9.19 -6.71
C CYS A 50 4.55 -9.37 -7.33
N GLN A 51 4.62 -9.89 -8.56
CA GLN A 51 5.88 -10.12 -9.27
C GLN A 51 6.53 -8.81 -9.71
N ILE A 52 5.77 -7.79 -10.11
CA ILE A 52 6.30 -6.44 -10.33
C ILE A 52 6.93 -5.90 -9.04
N ALA A 53 6.25 -6.04 -7.90
CA ALA A 53 6.77 -5.58 -6.60
C ALA A 53 8.05 -6.34 -6.20
N ILE A 54 8.10 -7.66 -6.41
CA ILE A 54 9.31 -8.47 -6.21
C ILE A 54 10.47 -7.93 -7.05
N CYS A 55 10.20 -7.58 -8.30
CA CYS A 55 11.19 -7.21 -9.31
C CYS A 55 11.69 -5.75 -9.24
N THR A 56 11.06 -4.93 -8.39
CA THR A 56 11.34 -3.48 -8.29
C THR A 56 12.25 -3.17 -7.11
N VAL A 57 13.43 -2.62 -7.39
CA VAL A 57 14.54 -2.61 -6.43
C VAL A 57 14.36 -1.69 -5.23
N ASN A 58 13.76 -0.52 -5.46
CA ASN A 58 13.56 0.53 -4.49
C ASN A 58 12.19 0.44 -3.77
N ARG A 59 11.44 -0.66 -3.93
CA ARG A 59 10.14 -0.82 -3.25
C ARG A 59 10.30 -1.41 -1.86
N VAL A 60 9.79 -0.72 -0.83
CA VAL A 60 9.85 -1.19 0.57
C VAL A 60 9.17 -2.54 0.73
N GLY A 61 7.96 -2.69 0.16
CA GLY A 61 7.14 -3.90 0.28
C GLY A 61 7.76 -5.17 -0.29
N ARG A 62 8.84 -5.06 -1.09
CA ARG A 62 9.46 -6.21 -1.75
C ARG A 62 10.00 -7.25 -0.75
N ILE A 63 10.37 -6.84 0.46
CA ILE A 63 10.86 -7.73 1.55
C ILE A 63 9.76 -8.66 2.10
N GLY A 64 8.49 -8.43 1.77
CA GLY A 64 7.38 -9.30 2.15
C GLY A 64 7.35 -10.63 1.40
N TYR A 65 8.10 -10.75 0.30
CA TYR A 65 8.09 -11.89 -0.59
C TYR A 65 9.29 -12.84 -0.35
N PRO A 66 9.10 -14.17 -0.43
CA PRO A 66 10.16 -15.16 -0.17
C PRO A 66 11.49 -14.89 -0.90
N GLU A 67 11.42 -14.40 -2.14
CA GLU A 67 12.56 -14.05 -3.00
C GLU A 67 13.48 -12.98 -2.39
N ASN A 68 12.91 -12.13 -1.52
CA ASN A 68 13.53 -10.93 -0.95
C ASN A 68 13.62 -10.99 0.58
N LYS A 69 13.26 -12.12 1.22
CA LYS A 69 13.33 -12.32 2.68
C LYS A 69 14.74 -12.67 3.18
N LYS A 70 15.75 -12.00 2.64
CA LYS A 70 17.13 -12.13 3.09
C LYS A 70 17.96 -10.90 2.71
N PRO A 71 18.98 -10.54 3.49
CA PRO A 71 19.90 -9.48 3.12
C PRO A 71 20.63 -9.80 1.82
N ARG A 72 20.66 -8.84 0.89
CA ARG A 72 21.35 -8.96 -0.41
C ARG A 72 21.42 -7.63 -1.13
N LEU A 73 22.47 -7.45 -1.95
CA LEU A 73 22.51 -6.40 -2.97
C LEU A 73 21.47 -6.69 -4.07
N ALA A 74 20.93 -5.63 -4.67
CA ALA A 74 19.99 -5.71 -5.79
C ALA A 74 20.74 -5.91 -7.11
N ASN A 75 21.29 -7.11 -7.31
CA ASN A 75 22.05 -7.50 -8.50
C ASN A 75 21.68 -8.90 -9.02
N GLY A 76 20.53 -9.44 -8.58
CA GLY A 76 20.03 -10.74 -8.96
C GLY A 76 18.96 -10.68 -10.06
N ARG A 77 18.45 -11.87 -10.41
CA ARG A 77 17.42 -12.04 -11.46
C ARG A 77 16.09 -11.31 -11.21
N TYR A 78 15.87 -10.84 -9.99
CA TYR A 78 14.66 -10.12 -9.57
C TYR A 78 14.93 -8.61 -9.40
N ASP A 79 16.03 -8.09 -9.92
CA ASP A 79 16.45 -6.70 -9.67
C ASP A 79 16.60 -5.96 -11.00
N PHE A 80 15.49 -5.76 -11.70
CA PHE A 80 15.49 -5.17 -13.05
C PHE A 80 14.47 -4.04 -13.24
N LEU A 81 13.59 -3.77 -12.26
CA LEU A 81 12.69 -2.62 -12.28
C LEU A 81 13.08 -1.59 -11.23
N PHE A 82 12.85 -0.32 -11.51
CA PHE A 82 12.97 0.79 -10.57
C PHE A 82 11.68 1.61 -10.58
N ALA A 83 11.11 1.90 -9.42
CA ALA A 83 9.89 2.69 -9.31
C ALA A 83 10.20 4.18 -9.41
N THR A 84 9.50 4.87 -10.31
CA THR A 84 9.60 6.33 -10.52
C THR A 84 8.41 7.10 -9.94
N GLY A 85 7.36 6.39 -9.50
CA GLY A 85 6.16 6.98 -8.94
C GLY A 85 5.05 5.94 -8.72
N ARG A 86 3.84 6.38 -8.35
CA ARG A 86 2.70 5.50 -8.05
C ARG A 86 2.37 4.61 -9.25
N GLY A 87 2.67 3.31 -9.12
CA GLY A 87 2.38 2.30 -10.14
C GLY A 87 3.16 2.45 -11.45
N LYS A 88 4.29 3.18 -11.44
CA LYS A 88 5.15 3.39 -12.60
C LYS A 88 6.55 2.85 -12.35
N VAL A 89 7.15 2.28 -13.39
CA VAL A 89 8.49 1.70 -13.34
C VAL A 89 9.28 2.01 -14.60
N VAL A 90 10.60 2.04 -14.45
CA VAL A 90 11.59 2.04 -15.53
C VAL A 90 12.51 0.84 -15.36
N TRP A 91 13.33 0.56 -16.38
CA TRP A 91 14.41 -0.41 -16.24
C TRP A 91 15.42 0.06 -15.19
N TYR A 92 15.77 -0.83 -14.26
CA TYR A 92 16.76 -0.50 -13.24
C TYR A 92 18.16 -0.44 -13.86
N ASP A 93 18.80 0.68 -13.60
CA ASP A 93 20.15 1.03 -14.05
C ASP A 93 20.89 1.57 -12.82
N PRO A 94 21.80 0.79 -12.21
CA PRO A 94 22.52 1.19 -11.00
C PRO A 94 23.29 2.50 -11.14
N ASP A 95 23.81 2.81 -12.33
CA ASP A 95 24.60 4.02 -12.57
C ASP A 95 23.71 5.28 -12.53
N LYS A 96 22.42 5.13 -12.87
CA LYS A 96 21.43 6.22 -12.84
C LYS A 96 20.62 6.29 -11.54
N HIS A 97 20.29 5.13 -10.98
CA HIS A 97 19.32 5.01 -9.88
C HIS A 97 19.96 4.72 -8.53
N GLY A 98 21.29 4.64 -8.48
CA GLY A 98 22.07 4.25 -7.31
C GLY A 98 22.00 2.76 -7.02
N LEU A 99 22.82 2.31 -6.06
CA LEU A 99 22.92 0.91 -5.66
C LEU A 99 21.93 0.60 -4.54
N TRP A 100 21.03 -0.34 -4.79
CA TRP A 100 20.04 -0.75 -3.80
C TRP A 100 20.38 -2.07 -3.12
N ALA A 101 20.06 -2.21 -1.84
CA ALA A 101 20.17 -3.45 -1.09
C ALA A 101 18.98 -3.67 -0.15
N ILE A 102 18.79 -4.93 0.21
CA ILE A 102 18.02 -5.35 1.37
C ILE A 102 19.01 -5.61 2.50
N GLU A 103 18.86 -4.89 3.61
CA GLU A 103 19.73 -4.98 4.77
C GLU A 103 18.98 -5.56 5.96
N GLU A 104 19.68 -6.31 6.81
CA GLU A 104 19.17 -6.68 8.12
C GLU A 104 19.42 -5.55 9.12
N THR A 105 18.36 -5.11 9.79
CA THR A 105 18.43 -4.12 10.87
C THR A 105 17.85 -4.72 12.15
N PRO A 106 18.08 -4.11 13.33
CA PRO A 106 17.45 -4.56 14.58
C PRO A 106 15.92 -4.64 14.51
N ASP A 107 15.29 -3.84 13.63
CA ASP A 107 13.84 -3.82 13.42
C ASP A 107 13.36 -4.83 12.35
N GLY A 108 14.27 -5.60 11.75
CA GLY A 108 14.03 -6.50 10.62
C GLY A 108 14.64 -5.99 9.30
N LEU A 109 14.22 -6.59 8.18
CA LEU A 109 14.74 -6.24 6.86
C LEU A 109 14.31 -4.84 6.43
N LYS A 110 15.21 -4.07 5.80
CA LYS A 110 14.91 -2.78 5.19
C LYS A 110 15.52 -2.69 3.79
N VAL A 111 14.85 -1.98 2.90
CA VAL A 111 15.35 -1.63 1.56
C VAL A 111 16.07 -0.29 1.66
N ARG A 112 17.33 -0.21 1.23
CA ARG A 112 18.14 1.01 1.26
C ARG A 112 18.98 1.19 0.01
N ARG A 113 19.33 2.44 -0.24
CA ARG A 113 20.39 2.84 -1.16
C ARG A 113 21.73 2.79 -0.41
N VAL A 114 22.76 2.20 -1.02
CA VAL A 114 24.02 1.79 -0.37
C VAL A 114 25.18 2.72 -0.72
N ASP A 115 25.10 3.42 -1.84
CA ASP A 115 26.11 4.37 -2.32
C ASP A 115 26.08 5.74 -1.62
N ASP A 116 25.16 5.93 -0.66
CA ASP A 116 25.08 7.14 0.18
C ASP A 116 25.93 7.07 1.47
N ASP A 117 26.49 5.91 1.83
CA ASP A 117 27.29 5.74 3.06
C ASP A 117 28.78 6.10 2.85
N ALA A 118 29.06 7.23 2.18
CA ALA A 118 30.32 7.93 2.33
C ALA A 118 30.23 8.85 3.57
N GLU A 119 30.73 8.34 4.69
CA GLU A 119 30.95 9.02 5.98
C GLU A 119 31.08 10.56 5.89
N GLY A 120 30.18 11.27 6.59
CA GLY A 120 30.53 12.47 7.35
C GLY A 120 30.89 13.75 6.58
N VAL A 121 30.06 14.24 5.66
CA VAL A 121 30.02 15.68 5.30
C VAL A 121 28.57 16.09 4.99
N PRO A 122 28.01 17.14 5.62
CA PRO A 122 26.70 17.66 5.22
C PRO A 122 26.87 18.33 3.86
N THR A 123 26.51 17.63 2.80
CA THR A 123 26.39 18.23 1.47
C THR A 123 25.01 18.89 1.35
N PRO A 124 24.92 20.09 0.74
CA PRO A 124 23.70 20.88 0.78
C PRO A 124 22.59 20.23 -0.05
N LEU A 125 21.37 20.45 0.42
CA LEU A 125 20.11 20.34 -0.32
C LEU A 125 20.30 20.79 -1.77
N ASP A 126 20.28 19.84 -2.71
CA ASP A 126 19.86 19.94 -4.12
C ASP A 126 20.44 18.75 -4.91
N GLY A 127 19.80 17.60 -4.74
CA GLY A 127 20.07 16.37 -5.49
C GLY A 127 19.10 15.30 -5.00
N GLU A 128 18.20 14.84 -5.88
CA GLU A 128 17.16 13.87 -5.56
C GLU A 128 17.75 12.56 -5.02
N ALA A 129 17.91 12.47 -3.70
CA ALA A 129 18.08 11.20 -3.04
C ALA A 129 16.78 10.41 -3.24
N SER A 130 16.83 9.39 -4.08
CA SER A 130 15.68 8.53 -4.36
C SER A 130 15.39 7.69 -3.12
N GLU A 131 14.48 8.16 -2.27
CA GLU A 131 13.95 7.41 -1.14
C GLU A 131 13.23 6.13 -1.61
N PRO A 132 13.27 5.03 -0.83
CA PRO A 132 12.54 3.83 -1.17
C PRO A 132 11.03 4.14 -1.28
N VAL A 133 10.41 3.64 -2.34
CA VAL A 133 8.99 3.83 -2.62
C VAL A 133 8.18 2.83 -1.79
N ASP A 134 7.37 3.33 -0.87
CA ASP A 134 6.26 2.58 -0.29
C ASP A 134 5.03 2.75 -1.19
N ASP A 135 4.72 1.72 -1.95
CA ASP A 135 3.60 1.68 -2.89
C ASP A 135 2.40 0.91 -2.33
N GLY A 136 2.47 0.47 -1.07
CA GLY A 136 1.43 -0.30 -0.43
C GLY A 136 1.33 -1.76 -0.88
N PHE A 137 2.15 -2.28 -1.81
CA PHE A 137 2.00 -3.64 -2.37
C PHE A 137 2.51 -4.79 -1.47
N GLY A 138 2.53 -4.62 -0.15
CA GLY A 138 2.58 -5.76 0.76
C GLY A 138 1.25 -6.51 0.68
N GLY A 139 1.11 -7.49 -0.22
CA GLY A 139 -0.18 -8.03 -0.67
C GLY A 139 -1.18 -8.50 0.41
N GLY A 140 -0.73 -8.77 1.64
CA GLY A 140 -1.63 -9.00 2.78
C GLY A 140 -2.05 -7.71 3.52
N ALA A 141 -1.16 -6.75 3.66
CA ALA A 141 -1.42 -5.47 4.31
C ALA A 141 -2.27 -4.54 3.41
N PHE A 142 -2.02 -4.50 2.10
CA PHE A 142 -2.82 -3.70 1.15
C PHE A 142 -4.28 -4.13 1.10
N ALA A 143 -4.51 -5.43 0.90
CA ALA A 143 -5.85 -6.00 0.83
C ALA A 143 -6.59 -5.79 2.15
N LEU A 144 -5.87 -5.89 3.27
CA LEU A 144 -6.45 -5.59 4.58
C LEU A 144 -6.80 -4.10 4.72
N GLU A 145 -6.05 -3.17 4.10
CA GLU A 145 -6.25 -1.72 4.23
C GLU A 145 -7.50 -1.29 3.49
N SER A 146 -7.63 -1.75 2.24
CA SER A 146 -8.84 -1.57 1.46
C SER A 146 -10.05 -2.22 2.13
N HIS A 147 -9.91 -3.43 2.69
CA HIS A 147 -11.02 -4.08 3.38
C HIS A 147 -11.41 -3.36 4.67
N LEU A 148 -10.44 -2.86 5.44
CA LEU A 148 -10.71 -2.06 6.64
C LEU A 148 -11.42 -0.77 6.27
N ARG A 149 -10.95 -0.07 5.24
CA ARG A 149 -11.59 1.13 4.71
C ARG A 149 -13.04 0.88 4.33
N ASP A 150 -13.29 -0.12 3.49
CA ASP A 150 -14.63 -0.44 2.99
C ASP A 150 -15.55 -0.89 4.13
N TYR A 151 -15.01 -1.60 5.14
CA TYR A 151 -15.73 -1.94 6.36
C TYR A 151 -16.12 -0.70 7.16
N LEU A 152 -15.18 0.22 7.40
CA LEU A 152 -15.41 1.45 8.17
C LEU A 152 -16.34 2.44 7.45
N ALA A 153 -16.30 2.49 6.11
CA ALA A 153 -17.25 3.27 5.32
C ALA A 153 -18.71 2.85 5.58
N ARG A 154 -18.94 1.54 5.76
CA ARG A 154 -20.26 0.95 6.03
C ARG A 154 -20.61 0.87 7.51
N ASN A 155 -19.59 0.83 8.37
CA ASN A 155 -19.72 0.68 9.82
C ASN A 155 -18.84 1.74 10.52
N PRO A 156 -19.22 3.03 10.48
CA PRO A 156 -18.40 4.08 11.05
C PRO A 156 -18.18 3.86 12.55
N PRO A 157 -16.95 4.00 13.06
CA PRO A 157 -16.64 3.66 14.44
C PRO A 157 -17.31 4.62 15.40
N SER A 158 -18.08 4.09 16.35
CA SER A 158 -18.75 4.86 17.41
C SER A 158 -17.81 5.31 18.53
N THR A 159 -16.55 4.86 18.52
CA THR A 159 -15.52 5.13 19.52
C THR A 159 -14.71 6.39 19.24
N THR A 160 -15.04 7.14 18.18
CA THR A 160 -14.39 8.42 17.91
C THR A 160 -14.82 9.48 18.91
N ALA A 161 -13.99 10.51 19.11
CA ALA A 161 -14.35 11.67 19.92
C ALA A 161 -15.45 12.54 19.29
N HIS A 162 -15.84 12.25 18.05
CA HIS A 162 -16.78 13.03 17.22
C HIS A 162 -18.22 12.49 17.28
N GLY A 163 -18.47 11.44 18.07
CA GLY A 163 -19.78 10.79 18.12
C GLY A 163 -20.11 10.02 16.83
N PRO A 164 -21.39 9.78 16.52
CA PRO A 164 -21.79 9.07 15.31
C PRO A 164 -21.41 9.82 14.04
N LEU A 165 -20.83 9.07 13.12
CA LEU A 165 -20.34 9.57 11.83
C LEU A 165 -21.24 9.09 10.70
N THR A 166 -21.41 9.96 9.69
CA THR A 166 -22.09 9.63 8.42
C THR A 166 -21.11 9.83 7.28
N LEU A 167 -21.02 8.88 6.35
CA LEU A 167 -20.12 9.01 5.21
C LEU A 167 -20.49 10.26 4.42
N PHE A 168 -19.50 11.12 4.15
CA PHE A 168 -19.73 12.33 3.37
C PHE A 168 -20.14 11.96 1.94
N VAL A 169 -21.02 12.76 1.35
CA VAL A 169 -21.36 12.70 -0.07
C VAL A 169 -21.40 14.14 -0.58
N ASP A 170 -20.65 14.43 -1.64
CA ASP A 170 -20.63 15.77 -2.22
C ASP A 170 -21.82 16.03 -3.15
N ALA A 171 -21.89 17.24 -3.70
CA ALA A 171 -22.99 17.68 -4.56
C ALA A 171 -23.07 16.89 -5.87
N ASP A 172 -21.97 16.29 -6.32
CA ASP A 172 -21.90 15.47 -7.54
C ASP A 172 -22.19 13.99 -7.24
N GLY A 173 -22.51 13.65 -5.98
CA GLY A 173 -22.84 12.30 -5.54
C GLY A 173 -21.62 11.41 -5.28
N ARG A 174 -20.40 11.97 -5.22
CA ARG A 174 -19.20 11.21 -4.85
C ARG A 174 -19.20 11.02 -3.34
N ASP A 175 -19.05 9.77 -2.90
CA ASP A 175 -18.94 9.44 -1.49
C ASP A 175 -17.53 9.73 -0.93
N GLY A 176 -17.42 9.71 0.40
CA GLY A 176 -16.21 10.04 1.12
C GLY A 176 -15.12 8.97 1.05
N VAL A 177 -15.27 7.88 0.30
CA VAL A 177 -14.24 6.83 0.18
C VAL A 177 -13.18 7.25 -0.83
N GLU A 178 -11.90 7.16 -0.47
CA GLU A 178 -10.79 7.62 -1.31
C GLU A 178 -11.03 9.04 -1.87
N TYR A 179 -11.52 9.95 -1.00
CA TYR A 179 -11.94 11.27 -1.41
C TYR A 179 -10.77 12.07 -1.98
N GLN A 180 -10.90 12.48 -3.25
CA GLN A 180 -9.80 13.08 -4.00
C GLN A 180 -9.46 14.49 -3.49
N THR A 181 -8.18 14.74 -3.26
CA THR A 181 -7.61 16.06 -2.94
C THR A 181 -6.34 16.28 -3.76
N ASP A 182 -5.85 17.52 -3.81
CA ASP A 182 -4.61 17.85 -4.54
C ASP A 182 -3.35 17.20 -3.93
N CYS A 183 -3.41 16.83 -2.64
CA CYS A 183 -2.32 16.17 -1.94
C CYS A 183 -2.50 14.64 -1.86
N GLY A 184 -3.43 14.07 -2.63
CA GLY A 184 -3.73 12.65 -2.71
C GLY A 184 -5.13 12.29 -2.23
N PRO A 185 -5.56 11.02 -2.38
CA PRO A 185 -6.85 10.58 -1.85
C PRO A 185 -6.80 10.42 -0.34
N ALA A 186 -7.76 11.01 0.37
CA ALA A 186 -8.02 10.71 1.77
C ALA A 186 -8.83 9.41 1.89
N ASP A 187 -8.47 8.51 2.80
CA ASP A 187 -9.08 7.17 2.83
C ASP A 187 -10.58 7.21 3.07
N LEU A 188 -11.02 7.96 4.07
CA LEU A 188 -12.44 8.20 4.34
C LEU A 188 -12.67 9.66 4.77
N LEU A 189 -13.80 10.21 4.34
CA LEU A 189 -14.33 11.49 4.77
C LEU A 189 -15.74 11.30 5.34
N PHE A 190 -15.91 11.71 6.59
CA PHE A 190 -17.19 11.65 7.29
C PHE A 190 -17.68 13.03 7.70
N LEU A 191 -18.96 13.10 8.04
CA LEU A 191 -19.58 14.18 8.79
C LEU A 191 -19.95 13.69 10.19
N ASP A 192 -19.70 14.53 11.20
CA ASP A 192 -20.30 14.37 12.52
C ASP A 192 -21.76 14.88 12.56
N ARG A 193 -22.40 14.79 13.74
CA ARG A 193 -23.80 15.24 13.93
C ARG A 193 -24.02 16.73 13.68
N ASP A 194 -22.99 17.56 13.84
CA ASP A 194 -23.07 19.01 13.66
C ASP A 194 -22.65 19.45 12.25
N GLY A 195 -22.34 18.47 11.38
CA GLY A 195 -21.89 18.67 10.01
C GLY A 195 -20.44 19.13 9.92
N ASN A 196 -19.62 18.88 10.93
CA ASN A 196 -18.17 19.04 10.84
C ASN A 196 -17.55 17.83 10.13
N PHE A 197 -16.40 18.05 9.51
CA PHE A 197 -15.71 17.04 8.73
C PHE A 197 -14.72 16.25 9.59
N VAL A 198 -14.69 14.94 9.38
CA VAL A 198 -13.73 14.04 10.03
C VAL A 198 -13.05 13.22 8.96
N VAL A 199 -11.75 13.46 8.77
CA VAL A 199 -10.91 12.80 7.78
C VAL A 199 -10.21 11.62 8.43
N PHE A 200 -10.25 10.44 7.82
CA PHE A 200 -9.52 9.27 8.30
C PHE A 200 -8.32 8.98 7.40
N GLU A 201 -7.22 8.64 8.04
CA GLU A 201 -6.02 8.06 7.43
C GLU A 201 -5.79 6.67 8.06
N LEU A 202 -5.76 5.64 7.23
CA LEU A 202 -5.53 4.25 7.64
C LEU A 202 -4.07 3.89 7.38
N LYS A 203 -3.44 3.17 8.31
CA LYS A 203 -2.09 2.64 8.15
C LYS A 203 -2.03 1.20 8.64
N LEU A 204 -1.92 0.25 7.71
CA LEU A 204 -1.76 -1.16 8.09
C LEU A 204 -0.30 -1.64 8.08
N GLY A 205 0.60 -0.85 7.46
CA GLY A 205 2.05 -1.10 7.37
C GLY A 205 2.88 -0.58 8.55
N ARG A 206 4.21 -0.79 8.51
CA ARG A 206 5.15 -0.29 9.52
C ARG A 206 5.58 1.14 9.20
N GLY A 207 5.47 2.04 10.18
CA GLY A 207 5.99 3.41 10.13
C GLY A 207 4.89 4.48 10.05
N PRO A 208 4.13 4.72 11.14
CA PRO A 208 3.00 5.64 11.12
C PRO A 208 3.44 7.12 11.24
N ASP A 209 4.75 7.41 11.29
CA ASP A 209 5.26 8.76 11.53
C ASP A 209 4.88 9.74 10.39
N ALA A 210 4.75 9.26 9.15
CA ALA A 210 4.29 10.08 8.03
C ALA A 210 2.77 10.35 8.02
N ALA A 211 1.98 9.56 8.76
CA ALA A 211 0.51 9.63 8.75
C ALA A 211 -0.01 10.97 9.29
N LEU A 212 0.67 11.54 10.28
CA LEU A 212 0.27 12.82 10.85
C LEU A 212 0.43 13.98 9.86
N GLY A 213 1.48 13.99 9.07
CA GLY A 213 1.65 14.98 8.00
C GLY A 213 0.59 14.81 6.91
N GLN A 214 0.26 13.56 6.57
CA GLN A 214 -0.71 13.22 5.55
C GLN A 214 -2.14 13.64 5.93
N VAL A 215 -2.62 13.23 7.11
CA VAL A 215 -3.96 13.61 7.57
C VAL A 215 -4.10 15.13 7.69
N GLN A 216 -3.06 15.83 8.14
CA GLN A 216 -3.10 17.30 8.25
C GLN A 216 -3.17 18.00 6.89
N ARG A 217 -2.51 17.47 5.86
CA ARG A 217 -2.63 18.01 4.49
C ARG A 217 -4.06 17.86 3.97
N TYR A 218 -4.68 16.69 4.18
CA TYR A 218 -6.08 16.48 3.81
C TYR A 218 -7.02 17.38 4.60
N MET A 219 -6.84 17.50 5.91
CA MET A 219 -7.63 18.40 6.75
C MET A 219 -7.57 19.83 6.23
N GLY A 220 -6.37 20.36 5.95
CA GLY A 220 -6.20 21.71 5.42
C GLY A 220 -6.83 21.89 4.04
N TRP A 221 -6.68 20.91 3.14
CA TRP A 221 -7.31 20.97 1.83
C TRP A 221 -8.85 20.97 1.93
N ILE A 222 -9.43 20.09 2.75
CA ILE A 222 -10.88 20.00 2.97
C ILE A 222 -11.40 21.26 3.64
N GLU A 223 -10.68 21.81 4.62
CA GLU A 223 -11.02 23.06 5.32
C GLU A 223 -11.14 24.23 4.33
N HIS A 224 -10.23 24.30 3.34
CA HIS A 224 -10.23 25.33 2.31
C HIS A 224 -11.27 25.15 1.19
N HIS A 225 -11.52 23.92 0.75
CA HIS A 225 -12.30 23.67 -0.48
C HIS A 225 -13.72 23.16 -0.24
N VAL A 226 -13.93 22.40 0.84
CA VAL A 226 -15.18 21.63 1.06
C VAL A 226 -15.94 22.13 2.28
N ALA A 227 -15.22 22.47 3.36
CA ALA A 227 -15.82 22.62 4.67
C ALA A 227 -16.72 23.86 4.84
N LYS A 228 -16.59 24.89 3.99
CA LYS A 228 -17.44 26.09 4.00
C LYS A 228 -17.61 26.71 5.40
N GLY A 229 -16.52 26.78 6.17
CA GLY A 229 -16.50 27.32 7.53
C GLY A 229 -16.86 26.31 8.64
N LYS A 230 -17.15 25.05 8.30
CA LYS A 230 -17.21 23.95 9.26
C LYS A 230 -15.82 23.54 9.69
N THR A 231 -15.72 22.98 10.90
CA THR A 231 -14.45 22.49 11.41
C THR A 231 -14.05 21.18 10.73
N VAL A 232 -12.74 20.95 10.63
CA VAL A 232 -12.17 19.71 10.10
C VAL A 232 -11.26 19.08 11.14
N SER A 233 -11.51 17.82 11.46
CA SER A 233 -10.70 16.99 12.36
C SER A 233 -10.12 15.79 11.62
N GLY A 234 -9.04 15.23 12.15
CA GLY A 234 -8.37 14.05 11.60
C GLY A 234 -8.45 12.87 12.55
N VAL A 235 -8.50 11.66 12.00
CA VAL A 235 -8.40 10.40 12.73
C VAL A 235 -7.35 9.54 12.04
N ILE A 236 -6.33 9.11 12.76
CA ILE A 236 -5.35 8.14 12.26
C ILE A 236 -5.69 6.78 12.87
N VAL A 237 -5.90 5.77 12.03
CA VAL A 237 -6.18 4.40 12.45
C VAL A 237 -5.04 3.50 12.03
N ALA A 238 -4.37 2.84 12.99
CA ALA A 238 -3.26 1.94 12.70
C ALA A 238 -3.34 0.63 13.49
N ASN A 239 -2.57 -0.39 13.10
CA ASN A 239 -2.50 -1.64 13.87
C ASN A 239 -1.79 -1.46 15.23
N SER A 240 -0.92 -0.45 15.29
CA SER A 240 -0.11 -0.06 16.43
C SER A 240 0.30 1.40 16.25
N ILE A 241 0.25 2.17 17.33
CA ILE A 241 0.65 3.57 17.34
C ILE A 241 2.01 3.69 18.05
N SER A 242 3.03 4.11 17.30
CA SER A 242 4.38 4.32 17.82
C SER A 242 4.41 5.45 18.86
N ASP A 243 5.35 5.40 19.81
CA ASP A 243 5.52 6.50 20.77
C ASP A 243 5.88 7.82 20.07
N LYS A 244 6.62 7.77 18.96
CA LYS A 244 6.90 8.94 18.12
C LYS A 244 5.62 9.59 17.63
N LEU A 245 4.69 8.80 17.08
CA LEU A 245 3.39 9.32 16.65
C LEU A 245 2.54 9.81 17.82
N LYS A 246 2.59 9.16 19.00
CA LYS A 246 1.93 9.70 20.21
C LYS A 246 2.49 11.06 20.60
N TYR A 247 3.80 11.24 20.58
CA TYR A 247 4.43 12.54 20.89
C TYR A 247 4.02 13.61 19.88
N ALA A 248 4.01 13.28 18.58
CA ALA A 248 3.57 14.20 17.54
C ALA A 248 2.07 14.54 17.67
N GLY A 249 1.23 13.56 18.02
CA GLY A 249 -0.20 13.75 18.26
C GLY A 249 -0.50 14.67 19.46
N LYS A 250 0.36 14.71 20.49
CA LYS A 250 0.17 15.60 21.65
C LYS A 250 0.10 17.09 21.29
N VAL A 251 0.72 17.48 20.17
CA VAL A 251 0.72 18.87 19.69
C VAL A 251 -0.23 19.08 18.50
N ALA A 252 -1.02 18.07 18.14
CA ALA A 252 -2.02 18.11 17.06
C ALA A 252 -3.44 17.90 17.64
N PRO A 253 -4.04 18.91 18.32
CA PRO A 253 -5.25 18.74 19.13
C PRO A 253 -6.51 18.36 18.34
N ARG A 254 -6.51 18.53 17.01
CA ARG A 254 -7.60 18.15 16.11
C ARG A 254 -7.40 16.76 15.47
N VAL A 255 -6.37 16.01 15.89
CA VAL A 255 -6.08 14.68 15.35
C VAL A 255 -6.21 13.62 16.45
N GLN A 256 -7.16 12.69 16.27
CA GLN A 256 -7.31 11.52 17.13
C GLN A 256 -6.45 10.36 16.62
N LEU A 257 -5.77 9.66 17.52
CA LEU A 257 -5.05 8.42 17.20
C LEU A 257 -5.85 7.22 17.69
N MET A 258 -5.99 6.20 16.85
CA MET A 258 -6.74 4.98 17.14
C MET A 258 -5.98 3.74 16.69
N GLU A 259 -6.01 2.72 17.53
CA GLU A 259 -5.52 1.38 17.17
C GLU A 259 -6.69 0.49 16.79
N TYR A 260 -6.58 -0.27 15.69
CA TYR A 260 -7.54 -1.31 15.35
C TYR A 260 -7.01 -2.70 15.73
N LYS A 261 -7.92 -3.62 16.04
CA LYS A 261 -7.62 -5.04 16.27
C LYS A 261 -8.54 -5.89 15.42
N LEU A 262 -7.97 -6.81 14.65
CA LEU A 262 -8.74 -7.81 13.90
C LEU A 262 -8.81 -9.11 14.70
N ALA A 263 -10.04 -9.60 14.94
CA ALA A 263 -10.27 -10.90 15.55
C ALA A 263 -11.26 -11.69 14.68
N VAL A 264 -10.88 -12.90 14.27
CA VAL A 264 -11.75 -13.83 13.55
C VAL A 264 -11.80 -15.13 14.35
N SER A 265 -12.99 -15.59 14.68
CA SER A 265 -13.20 -16.91 15.28
C SER A 265 -14.21 -17.71 14.45
N LEU A 266 -13.94 -19.00 14.32
CA LEU A 266 -14.78 -19.96 13.61
C LEU A 266 -15.14 -21.07 14.59
N ALA A 267 -16.35 -21.61 14.46
CA ALA A 267 -16.82 -22.75 15.22
C ALA A 267 -17.28 -23.86 14.27
N PRO A 268 -17.05 -25.14 14.64
CA PRO A 268 -17.46 -26.27 13.82
C PRO A 268 -18.98 -26.45 13.82
N VAL A 269 -19.50 -26.92 12.69
CA VAL A 269 -20.89 -27.38 12.57
C VAL A 269 -20.90 -28.89 12.51
N ALA A 270 -21.57 -29.53 13.48
CA ALA A 270 -21.79 -30.97 13.43
C ALA A 270 -22.80 -31.29 12.30
N LEU A 271 -22.38 -32.14 11.37
CA LEU A 271 -23.29 -32.68 10.35
C LEU A 271 -23.89 -33.98 10.88
N GLN A 272 -25.21 -34.04 11.04
CA GLN A 272 -25.90 -35.29 11.36
C GLN A 272 -25.89 -36.20 10.13
N ALA A 273 -25.36 -37.41 10.26
CA ALA A 273 -25.56 -38.46 9.27
C ALA A 273 -26.99 -38.98 9.40
N ALA A 274 -27.72 -39.05 8.29
CA ALA A 274 -29.05 -39.67 8.26
C ALA A 274 -28.92 -41.16 8.69
N SER A 275 -29.70 -41.57 9.69
CA SER A 275 -29.79 -42.96 10.10
C SER A 275 -30.27 -43.81 8.92
N VAL A 276 -29.41 -44.70 8.43
CA VAL A 276 -29.79 -45.72 7.45
C VAL A 276 -30.79 -46.64 8.15
N GLY A 277 -32.07 -46.51 7.83
CA GLY A 277 -33.10 -47.44 8.25
C GLY A 277 -32.81 -48.80 7.63
N THR A 278 -32.46 -49.78 8.47
CA THR A 278 -32.44 -51.19 8.07
C THR A 278 -33.88 -51.64 7.86
N ALA A 279 -34.26 -51.84 6.60
CA ALA A 279 -35.45 -52.62 6.25
C ALA A 279 -35.06 -54.10 6.20
N THR A 280 -35.59 -54.88 7.14
CA THR A 280 -35.77 -56.34 7.04
C THR A 280 -37.16 -56.66 7.54
#